data_AF-A0A8J4T8C6-F1
#
_entry.id   AF-A0A8J4T8C6-F1
#
_cell.length_a   1.000
_cell.length_b   1.000
_cell.length_c   1.000
_cell.angle_alpha   90.00
_cell.angle_beta   90.00
_cell.angle_gamma   90.00
#
_symmetry.space_group_name_H-M   'P 1'
#
loop_
_entity.id
_entity.type
_entity.pdbx_description
1 polymer ?
#
loop_
_entity_poly.entity_id
_entity_poly.type
_entity_poly.pdbx_seq_one_letter_code
_entity_poly.pdbx_strand_id
1 'polypeptide(L)'
;MKGTILATKDFKSPDGEHGRNVQKMEWSPDSQFFVFSTASSGGHSPWHWQTYFYDRRRNTFKEVDDFTGPVIKRNFKLSAPDWIEVQVQGTSADPGDITNGHSEKRRLSALH
;
A
#
# COMPACT_ATOMS: atom_id res chain seq x y z
N MET A 1 28.18 14.18 -3.31
CA MET A 1 26.73 14.44 -3.45
C MET A 1 26.06 14.19 -2.10
N LYS A 2 25.33 15.15 -1.53
CA LYS A 2 24.49 14.92 -0.33
C LYS A 2 23.06 14.64 -0.81
N GLY A 3 22.51 13.47 -0.49
CA GLY A 3 21.10 13.18 -0.72
C GLY A 3 20.22 14.01 0.22
N THR A 4 19.05 14.44 -0.25
CA THR A 4 18.04 15.11 0.58
C THR A 4 16.91 14.14 0.87
N ILE A 5 16.52 14.01 2.15
CA ILE A 5 15.35 13.23 2.54
C ILE A 5 14.11 14.00 2.12
N LEU A 6 13.26 13.40 1.27
CA LEU A 6 12.02 14.02 0.83
C LEU A 6 10.91 13.87 1.88
N ALA A 7 10.76 12.67 2.44
CA ALA A 7 9.74 12.35 3.42
C ALA A 7 10.17 11.20 4.33
N THR A 8 9.52 11.05 5.49
CA THR A 8 9.72 9.95 6.43
C THR A 8 8.36 9.54 6.98
N LYS A 9 8.13 8.22 7.10
CA LYS A 9 6.96 7.65 7.77
C LYS A 9 7.44 6.59 8.75
N ASP A 10 7.00 6.70 10.00
CA ASP A 10 7.33 5.76 11.07
C ASP A 10 6.21 4.73 11.24
N PHE A 11 6.60 3.46 11.34
CA PHE A 11 5.69 2.32 11.47
C PHE A 11 5.89 1.56 12.78
N LYS A 12 6.71 2.07 13.71
CA LYS A 12 6.84 1.50 15.05
C LYS A 12 5.55 1.68 15.83
N SER A 13 5.14 0.66 16.59
CA SER A 13 4.05 0.82 17.55
C SER A 13 4.47 1.77 18.68
N PRO A 14 3.51 2.45 19.33
CA PRO A 14 3.82 3.35 20.45
C PRO A 14 4.51 2.67 21.64
N ASP A 15 4.26 1.37 21.84
CA ASP A 15 4.88 0.55 22.89
C ASP A 15 6.28 0.02 22.49
N GLY A 16 6.68 0.15 21.24
CA GLY A 16 7.97 -0.32 20.73
C GLY A 16 8.10 -1.84 20.54
N GLU A 17 7.07 -2.61 20.88
CA GLU A 17 7.09 -4.08 20.82
C GLU A 17 6.81 -4.60 19.41
N HIS A 18 6.08 -3.82 18.62
CA HIS A 18 5.55 -4.22 17.32
C HIS A 18 5.67 -3.07 16.32
N GLY A 19 5.08 -3.26 15.15
CA GLY A 19 5.06 -2.26 14.10
C GLY A 19 4.72 -2.87 12.76
N ARG A 20 5.12 -2.19 11.69
CA ARG A 20 4.96 -2.72 10.34
C ARG A 20 6.28 -2.75 9.57
N ASN A 21 6.55 -3.90 8.96
CA ASN A 21 7.73 -4.13 8.12
C ASN A 21 7.38 -3.98 6.65
N VAL A 22 8.19 -3.27 5.87
CA VAL A 22 8.05 -3.20 4.41
C VAL A 22 8.30 -4.58 3.80
N GLN A 23 7.40 -5.05 2.94
CA GLN A 23 7.47 -6.37 2.30
C GLN A 23 7.77 -6.29 0.81
N LYS A 24 7.17 -5.33 0.12
CA LYS A 24 7.42 -5.01 -1.28
C LYS A 24 7.46 -3.49 -1.41
N MET A 25 8.34 -2.98 -2.25
CA MET A 25 8.40 -1.56 -2.57
C MET A 25 8.81 -1.36 -4.04
N GLU A 26 8.29 -0.32 -4.66
CA GLU A 26 8.54 -0.02 -6.07
C GLU A 26 8.28 1.47 -6.35
N TRP A 27 9.11 2.08 -7.19
CA TRP A 27 8.84 3.41 -7.74
C TRP A 27 8.07 3.28 -9.06
N SER A 28 7.15 4.21 -9.31
CA SER A 28 6.57 4.37 -10.64
C SER A 28 7.67 4.70 -11.65
N PRO A 29 7.53 4.31 -12.93
CA PRO A 29 8.57 4.56 -13.94
C PRO A 29 8.98 6.05 -14.07
N ASP A 30 8.05 6.97 -13.81
CA ASP A 30 8.27 8.42 -13.83
C ASP A 30 8.77 8.99 -12.49
N SER A 31 9.02 8.14 -11.49
CA SER A 31 9.47 8.49 -10.14
C SER A 31 8.59 9.53 -9.43
N GLN A 32 7.31 9.63 -9.79
CA GLN A 32 6.34 10.48 -9.12
C GLN A 32 5.67 9.79 -7.93
N PHE A 33 5.63 8.46 -7.93
CA PHE A 33 5.01 7.68 -6.87
C PHE A 33 5.95 6.60 -6.34
N PHE A 34 6.05 6.49 -5.01
CA PHE A 34 6.71 5.35 -4.37
C PHE A 34 5.67 4.52 -3.62
N VAL A 35 5.47 3.28 -4.04
CA VAL A 35 4.47 2.38 -3.49
C VAL A 35 5.16 1.33 -2.64
N PHE A 36 4.59 1.03 -1.48
CA PHE A 36 5.10 -0.05 -0.63
C PHE A 36 3.99 -0.72 0.17
N SER A 37 4.08 -2.03 0.29
CA SER A 37 3.18 -2.85 1.13
C SER A 37 3.89 -3.25 2.40
N THR A 38 3.12 -3.34 3.48
CA THR A 38 3.65 -3.57 4.82
C THR A 38 2.95 -4.74 5.51
N ALA A 39 3.65 -5.36 6.45
CA ALA A 39 3.15 -6.45 7.29
C ALA A 39 3.19 -6.07 8.75
N SER A 40 2.17 -6.43 9.53
CA SER A 40 2.26 -6.37 10.98
C SER A 40 3.34 -7.33 11.50
N SER A 41 4.20 -6.87 12.40
CA SER A 41 5.17 -7.72 13.11
C SER A 41 4.59 -8.36 14.37
N GLY A 42 3.47 -7.85 14.90
CA GLY A 42 2.86 -8.31 16.16
C GLY A 42 1.87 -9.47 16.01
N GLY A 43 1.78 -10.12 14.84
CA GLY A 43 0.90 -11.29 14.62
C GLY A 43 -0.60 -10.97 14.45
N HIS A 44 -1.05 -9.75 14.76
CA HIS A 44 -2.40 -9.29 14.41
C HIS A 44 -2.56 -9.10 12.90
N SER A 45 -3.65 -9.66 12.36
CA SER A 45 -4.07 -9.59 10.95
C SER A 45 -3.00 -10.07 9.96
N PRO A 46 -2.56 -11.36 10.02
CA PRO A 46 -1.56 -11.91 9.09
C PRO A 46 -2.02 -11.92 7.62
N TRP A 47 -3.32 -11.69 7.41
CA TRP A 47 -3.94 -11.59 6.09
C TRP A 47 -3.89 -10.19 5.49
N HIS A 48 -3.61 -9.14 6.27
CA HIS A 48 -3.71 -7.73 5.83
C HIS A 48 -2.35 -7.11 5.50
N TRP A 49 -2.16 -6.81 4.22
CA TRP A 49 -0.95 -6.19 3.68
C TRP A 49 -1.17 -4.73 3.32
N GLN A 50 -1.45 -3.92 4.35
CA GLN A 50 -1.69 -2.48 4.21
C GLN A 50 -0.66 -1.82 3.29
N THR A 51 -1.14 -1.17 2.24
CA THR A 51 -0.34 -0.67 1.14
C THR A 51 -0.43 0.85 1.10
N TYR A 52 0.71 1.48 0.92
CA TYR A 52 0.87 2.92 0.94
C TYR A 52 1.48 3.39 -0.37
N PHE A 53 1.22 4.64 -0.72
CA PHE A 53 1.99 5.34 -1.74
C PHE A 53 2.40 6.73 -1.26
N TYR A 54 3.59 7.13 -1.65
CA TYR A 54 4.10 8.49 -1.52
C TYR A 54 3.91 9.23 -2.84
N ASP A 55 3.17 10.33 -2.84
CA ASP A 55 3.06 11.25 -3.96
C ASP A 55 4.17 12.31 -3.83
N ARG A 56 5.15 12.26 -4.75
CA ARG A 56 6.29 13.16 -4.75
C ARG A 56 5.92 14.60 -5.03
N ARG A 57 4.90 14.87 -5.84
CA ARG A 57 4.47 16.22 -6.20
C ARG A 57 3.79 16.91 -5.03
N ARG A 58 3.02 16.13 -4.27
CA ARG A 58 2.30 16.60 -3.07
C ARG A 58 3.09 16.43 -1.77
N ASN A 59 4.23 15.75 -1.81
CA ASN A 59 5.06 15.41 -0.67
C ASN A 59 4.25 14.78 0.49
N THR A 60 3.44 13.76 0.18
CA THR A 60 2.54 13.14 1.15
C THR A 60 2.42 11.64 0.96
N PHE A 61 2.17 10.92 2.06
CA PHE A 61 1.85 9.50 2.06
C PHE A 61 0.34 9.31 2.18
N LYS A 62 -0.21 8.38 1.39
CA LYS A 62 -1.62 7.96 1.43
C LYS A 62 -1.70 6.44 1.50
N GLU A 63 -2.81 5.93 1.99
CA GLU A 63 -3.12 4.51 2.03
C GLU A 63 -3.90 4.13 0.79
N VAL A 64 -3.52 3.04 0.13
CA VAL A 64 -4.26 2.50 -1.01
C VAL A 64 -5.58 1.89 -0.52
N ASP A 65 -5.53 1.26 0.65
CA ASP A 65 -6.67 0.61 1.31
C ASP A 65 -7.88 1.55 1.45
N ASP A 66 -7.67 2.85 1.67
CA ASP A 66 -8.74 3.87 1.75
C ASP A 66 -9.57 4.00 0.45
N PHE A 67 -9.00 3.60 -0.69
CA PHE A 67 -9.60 3.76 -2.03
C PHE A 67 -9.96 2.44 -2.71
N THR A 68 -9.50 1.31 -2.16
CA THR A 68 -9.70 -0.03 -2.73
C THR A 68 -10.37 -1.00 -1.77
N GLY A 69 -10.36 -0.71 -0.47
CA GLY A 69 -10.63 -1.70 0.57
C GLY A 69 -9.35 -2.46 1.01
N PRO A 70 -9.46 -3.32 2.03
CA PRO A 70 -8.30 -3.95 2.68
C PRO A 70 -7.49 -4.83 1.71
N VAL A 71 -6.19 -4.57 1.58
CA VAL A 71 -5.30 -5.36 0.70
C VAL A 71 -4.94 -6.70 1.35
N ILE A 72 -5.18 -7.81 0.63
CA ILE A 72 -5.05 -9.18 1.16
C ILE A 72 -3.89 -9.99 0.57
N LYS A 73 -3.15 -9.44 -0.40
CA LYS A 73 -1.91 -10.04 -0.91
C LYS A 73 -0.73 -9.09 -0.78
N ARG A 74 0.43 -9.67 -0.46
CA ARG A 74 1.71 -8.96 -0.31
C ARG A 74 2.13 -8.20 -1.56
N ASN A 75 1.89 -8.78 -2.74
CA ASN A 75 2.40 -8.27 -4.01
C ASN A 75 1.33 -7.42 -4.70
N PHE A 76 1.69 -6.19 -5.03
CA PHE A 76 0.97 -5.35 -5.99
C PHE A 76 1.70 -5.35 -7.33
N LYS A 77 1.03 -4.86 -8.39
CA LYS A 77 1.67 -4.51 -9.66
C LYS A 77 1.61 -3.01 -9.88
N LEU A 78 2.74 -2.43 -10.27
CA LEU A 78 2.82 -1.04 -10.70
C LEU A 78 3.05 -1.02 -12.21
N SER A 79 2.29 -0.20 -12.92
CA SER A 79 2.40 -0.08 -14.38
C SER A 79 2.30 1.37 -14.82
N ALA A 80 2.96 1.69 -15.93
CA ALA A 80 3.00 3.05 -16.45
C ALA A 80 1.58 3.56 -16.81
N PRO A 81 1.31 4.87 -16.63
CA PRO A 81 2.19 5.84 -15.98
C PRO A 81 2.22 5.69 -14.45
N ASP A 82 1.07 5.42 -13.83
CA ASP A 82 0.88 5.45 -12.37
C ASP A 82 -0.27 4.54 -11.91
N TRP A 83 -0.43 3.39 -12.56
CA TRP A 83 -1.47 2.43 -12.23
C TRP A 83 -0.99 1.42 -11.21
N ILE A 84 -1.73 1.28 -10.12
CA ILE A 84 -1.56 0.22 -9.15
C ILE A 84 -2.68 -0.82 -9.30
N GLU A 85 -2.31 -2.09 -9.25
CA GLU A 85 -3.22 -3.22 -9.14
C GLU A 85 -2.92 -3.98 -7.84
N VAL A 86 -3.94 -4.16 -7.00
CA VAL A 86 -3.89 -4.83 -5.70
C VAL A 86 -4.98 -5.89 -5.61
N GLN A 87 -4.76 -6.91 -4.78
CA GLN A 87 -5.82 -7.87 -4.42
C GLN A 87 -6.43 -7.44 -3.10
N VAL A 88 -7.74 -7.21 -3.08
CA VAL A 88 -8.47 -6.72 -1.89
C VAL A 88 -9.48 -7.73 -1.39
N GLN A 89 -9.87 -7.58 -0.13
CA GLN A 89 -10.90 -8.40 0.49
C GLN A 89 -12.25 -8.11 -0.15
N GLY A 90 -12.99 -9.16 -0.49
CA GLY A 90 -14.37 -9.00 -0.92
C GLY A 90 -15.31 -8.52 0.18
N THR A 91 -16.46 -8.01 -0.24
CA THR A 91 -17.47 -7.49 0.68
C THR A 91 -18.57 -8.53 0.94
N SER A 92 -19.35 -8.35 2.00
CA SER A 92 -20.52 -9.21 2.29
C SER A 92 -21.59 -9.20 1.19
N ALA A 93 -21.55 -8.22 0.28
CA ALA A 93 -22.42 -8.18 -0.89
C ALA A 93 -22.03 -9.23 -1.96
N ASP A 94 -20.80 -9.74 -1.94
CA ASP A 94 -20.32 -10.83 -2.80
C ASP A 94 -19.59 -11.90 -1.97
N PRO A 95 -20.30 -12.94 -1.51
CA PRO A 95 -19.72 -13.99 -0.68
C PRO A 95 -18.57 -14.77 -1.34
N GLY A 96 -18.54 -14.89 -2.68
CA GLY A 96 -17.48 -15.60 -3.39
C GLY A 96 -16.15 -14.84 -3.34
N ASP A 97 -16.27 -13.52 -3.34
CA ASP A 97 -15.19 -12.55 -3.26
C ASP A 97 -14.60 -12.45 -1.84
N ILE A 98 -15.40 -12.67 -0.78
CA ILE A 98 -14.88 -12.73 0.60
C ILE A 98 -13.81 -13.83 0.75
N THR A 99 -14.02 -14.98 0.12
CA THR A 99 -13.11 -16.13 0.21
C THR A 99 -11.80 -15.93 -0.54
N ASN A 100 -11.83 -15.27 -1.70
CA ASN A 100 -10.72 -15.24 -2.65
C ASN A 100 -10.11 -13.85 -2.85
N GLY A 101 -10.87 -12.79 -2.54
CA GLY A 101 -10.64 -11.42 -2.95
C GLY A 101 -10.78 -11.21 -4.46
N HIS A 102 -10.65 -9.95 -4.85
CA HIS A 102 -10.66 -9.52 -6.25
C HIS A 102 -9.58 -8.48 -6.50
N SER A 103 -9.22 -8.37 -7.79
CA SER A 103 -8.23 -7.42 -8.23
C SER A 103 -8.86 -6.04 -8.37
N GLU A 104 -8.30 -5.06 -7.68
CA GLU A 104 -8.67 -3.66 -7.81
C GLU A 104 -7.55 -2.87 -8.47
N LYS A 105 -7.91 -2.16 -9.53
CA LYS A 105 -6.99 -1.31 -10.29
C LYS A 105 -7.35 0.15 -10.09
N ARG A 106 -6.38 0.96 -9.67
CA ARG A 106 -6.54 2.41 -9.45
C ARG A 106 -5.39 3.19 -10.06
N ARG A 107 -5.66 4.45 -10.36
CA ARG A 107 -4.66 5.40 -10.84
C ARG A 107 -4.22 6.28 -9.68
N LEU A 108 -2.94 6.23 -9.31
CA LEU A 108 -2.43 6.89 -8.10
C LEU A 108 -2.64 8.41 -8.12
N SER A 109 -2.48 9.06 -9.27
CA SER A 109 -2.74 10.50 -9.42
C SER A 109 -4.19 10.91 -9.13
N ALA A 110 -5.15 9.98 -9.26
CA ALA A 110 -6.57 10.21 -9.00
C ALA A 110 -6.97 10.00 -7.54
N LEU A 111 -6.07 9.50 -6.68
CA LEU A 111 -6.34 9.22 -5.27
C LEU A 111 -5.92 10.43 -4.42
N HIS A 112 -6.83 11.37 -4.17
CA HIS A 112 -6.56 12.59 -3.39
C HIS A 112 -7.64 12.91 -2.36
#